data_AF-A0A7S4NE65-F1
#
_entry.id   AF-A0A7S4NE65-F1
#
_cell.length_a   1.000
_cell.length_b   1.000
_cell.length_c   1.000
_cell.angle_alpha   90.00
_cell.angle_beta   90.00
_cell.angle_gamma   90.00
#
_symmetry.space_group_name_H-M   'P 1'
#
loop_
_entity.id
_entity.type
_entity.pdbx_description
1 polymer ?
#
loop_
_entity_poly.entity_id
_entity_poly.type
_entity_poly.pdbx_seq_one_letter_code
_entity_poly.pdbx_strand_id
1 'polypeptide(L)'
;QQQQQQQPGNPNSPSGTPSTNSGPITTYAQGVFEQVHALRTNPQSFIPYLMERFRYFRGNTYCEPNSNLAIRTMEGQAGVEDAINFLKQVSPVPGLQTLSPGLCRSCQDLCADAGSMGSVGNVLSDGTVLEARIQRYGNWGGSLTECTAYGATTPLNSVLQWLIDDGNPNRTHRHSIMNPCYAVAGVAEGPHCIYKSMVVMDLATTYIEAIPSFSASPSASPSQSMSCYSNYSPSSFNVTVGGGGAQAVHNQSVYAGQNPANPGLSNMNSYQGQGLGFNSQSIRNPQFDLSTGSTCDFDAKSNSSPIRSQGSQTSPNVDTPIPEPTSVNCEVQSAMMNIEKGKMKIEAVSLPGPPILREMQLKLHGHRLVLTIQSSSKSQFIKSWEFHFTPNPSDIVANYRGATLTIFVTLPTPPSDAKAFKFGNFIIQGSTSGRDRVLIGAHQLKGILVLTCIPSRYETSIMCECHGTQITVNSAHKEKRDGETVEIHTKRVIPLPFLATPNQFQIIQGYRIKISYPAPPPPSKTAPVAIPIIG
;
A
#
# COMPACT_ATOMS: atom_id res chain seq x y z
N GLN A 1 7.72 -17.46 -59.70
CA GLN A 1 7.49 -18.25 -58.47
C GLN A 1 7.15 -17.25 -57.38
N GLN A 2 5.97 -16.59 -57.39
CA GLN A 2 4.60 -17.08 -57.12
C GLN A 2 4.35 -17.45 -55.65
N GLN A 3 3.17 -17.06 -55.18
CA GLN A 3 2.80 -16.88 -53.77
C GLN A 3 2.04 -18.08 -53.19
N GLN A 4 2.15 -18.29 -51.88
CA GLN A 4 1.05 -18.75 -51.01
C GLN A 4 1.12 -17.87 -49.75
N GLN A 5 0.22 -16.92 -49.53
CA GLN A 5 -1.20 -17.05 -49.13
C GLN A 5 -1.38 -17.62 -47.72
N GLN A 6 -1.87 -16.77 -46.81
CA GLN A 6 -2.46 -17.16 -45.53
C GLN A 6 -3.95 -17.46 -45.72
N GLN A 7 -4.50 -18.42 -44.97
CA GLN A 7 -5.94 -18.54 -44.72
C GLN A 7 -6.20 -18.96 -43.25
N PRO A 8 -7.40 -18.67 -42.68
CA PRO A 8 -7.59 -18.63 -41.23
C PRO A 8 -8.07 -19.96 -40.61
N GLY A 9 -7.70 -20.18 -39.33
CA GLY A 9 -8.12 -21.30 -38.49
C GLY A 9 -9.14 -20.90 -37.41
N ASN A 10 -10.23 -21.65 -37.33
CA ASN A 10 -11.44 -21.46 -36.51
C ASN A 10 -11.20 -21.29 -34.97
N PRO A 11 -12.07 -20.56 -34.23
CA PRO A 11 -11.98 -20.45 -32.77
C PRO A 11 -12.59 -21.66 -32.02
N ASN A 12 -12.45 -21.66 -30.69
CA ASN A 12 -13.00 -22.58 -29.69
C ASN A 12 -12.38 -24.00 -29.60
N SER A 13 -11.39 -24.16 -28.73
CA SER A 13 -11.44 -25.15 -27.63
C SER A 13 -10.49 -24.75 -26.49
N PRO A 14 -10.85 -24.96 -25.20
CA PRO A 14 -10.03 -24.51 -24.07
C PRO A 14 -9.10 -25.62 -23.54
N SER A 15 -7.83 -25.28 -23.29
CA SER A 15 -6.85 -26.14 -22.62
C SER A 15 -5.89 -25.34 -21.73
N GLY A 16 -6.44 -24.43 -20.92
CA GLY A 16 -5.68 -23.69 -19.92
C GLY A 16 -5.15 -24.62 -18.82
N THR A 17 -3.86 -24.92 -18.86
CA THR A 17 -3.16 -25.55 -17.73
C THR A 17 -3.01 -24.54 -16.58
N PRO A 18 -3.06 -24.96 -15.30
CA PRO A 18 -2.98 -24.04 -14.18
C PRO A 18 -1.61 -23.36 -14.10
N SER A 19 -1.58 -22.02 -14.17
CA SER A 19 -0.37 -21.24 -13.95
C SER A 19 0.07 -21.31 -12.48
N THR A 20 1.38 -21.30 -12.25
CA THR A 20 1.96 -21.18 -10.92
C THR A 20 1.56 -19.84 -10.27
N ASN A 21 1.28 -19.87 -8.96
CA ASN A 21 0.92 -18.67 -8.19
C ASN A 21 2.14 -17.78 -7.90
N SER A 22 2.60 -17.06 -8.92
CA SER A 22 3.35 -15.81 -8.77
C SER A 22 2.41 -14.62 -9.02
N GLY A 23 2.50 -13.58 -8.19
CA GLY A 23 1.83 -12.31 -8.49
C GLY A 23 2.37 -11.74 -9.80
N PRO A 24 1.52 -11.25 -10.72
CA PRO A 24 1.97 -10.81 -12.04
C PRO A 24 2.87 -9.57 -11.92
N ILE A 25 4.04 -9.63 -12.57
CA ILE A 25 4.89 -8.46 -12.79
C ILE A 25 4.08 -7.43 -13.59
N THR A 26 4.01 -6.20 -13.10
CA THR A 26 3.24 -5.13 -13.76
C THR A 26 3.98 -4.57 -14.97
N THR A 27 3.24 -4.01 -15.93
CA THR A 27 3.83 -3.30 -17.08
C THR A 27 4.69 -2.12 -16.66
N TYR A 28 4.36 -1.46 -15.55
CA TYR A 28 5.19 -0.41 -14.96
C TYR A 28 6.51 -0.97 -14.42
N ALA A 29 6.46 -2.06 -13.64
CA ALA A 29 7.65 -2.72 -13.08
C ALA A 29 8.62 -3.18 -14.18
N GLN A 30 8.08 -3.82 -15.22
CA GLN A 30 8.82 -4.20 -16.43
C GLN A 30 9.45 -2.98 -17.11
N GLY A 31 8.69 -1.90 -17.32
CA GLY A 31 9.20 -0.67 -17.93
C GLY A 31 10.32 -0.02 -17.12
N VAL A 32 10.25 0.00 -15.78
CA VAL A 32 11.34 0.56 -14.94
C VAL A 32 12.60 -0.30 -15.04
N PHE A 33 12.44 -1.63 -15.00
CA PHE A 33 13.53 -2.58 -15.16
C PHE A 33 14.25 -2.38 -16.51
N GLU A 34 13.50 -2.25 -17.60
CA GLU A 34 14.04 -1.98 -18.95
C GLU A 34 14.77 -0.63 -19.01
N GLN A 35 14.22 0.43 -18.42
CA GLN A 35 14.87 1.75 -18.38
C GLN A 35 16.17 1.72 -17.57
N VAL A 36 16.21 1.04 -16.42
CA VAL A 36 17.46 0.89 -15.63
C VAL A 36 18.46 -0.03 -16.34
N HIS A 37 18.01 -1.07 -17.04
CA HIS A 37 18.89 -1.89 -17.88
C HIS A 37 19.53 -1.06 -19.00
N ALA A 38 18.74 -0.27 -19.75
CA ALA A 38 19.22 0.58 -20.83
C ALA A 38 20.16 1.70 -20.32
N LEU A 39 19.85 2.30 -19.17
CA LEU A 39 20.71 3.27 -18.51
C LEU A 39 22.08 2.69 -18.15
N ARG A 40 22.11 1.46 -17.61
CA ARG A 40 23.35 0.79 -17.21
C ARG A 40 24.22 0.42 -18.42
N THR A 41 23.62 -0.07 -19.50
CA THR A 41 24.35 -0.52 -20.70
C THR A 41 24.69 0.61 -21.68
N ASN A 42 23.98 1.75 -21.64
CA ASN A 42 24.26 2.93 -22.45
C ASN A 42 23.90 4.22 -21.69
N PRO A 43 24.71 4.66 -20.70
CA PRO A 43 24.37 5.79 -19.84
C PRO A 43 24.25 7.12 -20.58
N GLN A 44 25.02 7.32 -21.65
CA GLN A 44 24.96 8.54 -22.47
C GLN A 44 23.61 8.69 -23.18
N SER A 45 22.87 7.59 -23.45
CA SER A 45 21.53 7.64 -24.06
C SER A 45 20.46 8.34 -23.22
N PHE A 46 20.69 8.56 -21.92
CA PHE A 46 19.77 9.28 -21.02
C PHE A 46 19.99 10.80 -20.98
N ILE A 47 21.10 11.29 -21.54
CA ILE A 47 21.41 12.74 -21.59
C ILE A 47 20.31 13.55 -22.32
N PRO A 48 19.75 13.12 -23.48
CA PRO A 48 18.67 13.84 -24.15
C PRO A 48 17.41 14.02 -23.28
N TYR A 49 17.04 13.02 -22.48
CA TYR A 49 15.89 13.11 -21.58
C TYR A 49 16.12 14.11 -20.44
N LEU A 50 17.34 14.14 -19.88
CA LEU A 50 17.72 15.16 -18.88
C LEU A 50 17.79 16.56 -19.50
N MET A 51 18.31 16.71 -20.71
CA MET A 51 18.36 17.98 -21.44
C MET A 51 16.96 18.50 -21.79
N GLU A 52 16.02 17.63 -22.12
CA GLU A 52 14.62 18.02 -22.31
C GLU A 52 14.00 18.43 -20.97
N ARG A 53 14.19 17.63 -19.91
CA ARG A 53 13.71 17.95 -18.55
C ARG A 53 14.23 19.29 -18.05
N PHE A 54 15.49 19.62 -18.32
CA PHE A 54 16.14 20.89 -17.98
C PHE A 54 15.38 22.13 -18.53
N ARG A 55 14.81 22.03 -19.74
CA ARG A 55 14.08 23.15 -20.39
C ARG A 55 12.81 23.56 -19.64
N TYR A 56 12.26 22.69 -18.80
CA TYR A 56 11.04 22.91 -18.02
C TYR A 56 11.29 23.46 -16.61
N PHE A 57 12.55 23.69 -16.22
CA PHE A 57 12.87 24.37 -14.97
C PHE A 57 12.76 25.90 -15.08
N ARG A 58 12.33 26.53 -13.99
CA ARG A 58 12.29 27.98 -13.77
C ARG A 58 12.88 28.23 -12.38
N GLY A 59 14.22 28.39 -12.33
CA GLY A 59 14.97 28.26 -11.08
C GLY A 59 14.74 26.88 -10.44
N ASN A 60 14.45 26.84 -9.15
CA ASN A 60 14.21 25.59 -8.41
C ASN A 60 12.77 25.04 -8.56
N THR A 61 12.01 25.48 -9.58
CA THR A 61 10.68 24.95 -9.89
C THR A 61 10.70 24.22 -11.23
N TYR A 62 10.33 22.95 -11.26
CA TYR A 62 10.20 22.12 -12.45
C TYR A 62 8.72 22.01 -12.85
N CYS A 63 8.39 22.38 -14.09
CA CYS A 63 7.02 22.40 -14.61
C CYS A 63 6.82 21.26 -15.62
N GLU A 64 6.42 20.07 -15.16
CA GLU A 64 6.30 18.85 -15.98
C GLU A 64 5.47 19.11 -17.26
N PRO A 65 5.98 18.78 -18.47
CA PRO A 65 5.29 19.05 -19.72
C PRO A 65 3.91 18.37 -19.78
N ASN A 66 2.93 19.07 -20.34
CA ASN A 66 1.52 18.65 -20.41
C ASN A 66 0.84 18.45 -19.03
N SER A 67 1.42 19.00 -17.96
CA SER A 67 0.87 18.93 -16.61
C SER A 67 0.70 20.33 -16.00
N ASN A 68 -0.33 20.49 -15.17
CA ASN A 68 -0.50 21.68 -14.32
C ASN A 68 0.31 21.57 -13.00
N LEU A 69 1.19 20.58 -12.87
CA LEU A 69 2.00 20.32 -11.69
C LEU A 69 3.34 21.05 -11.74
N ALA A 70 3.48 22.10 -10.91
CA ALA A 70 4.76 22.72 -10.62
C ALA A 70 5.41 22.05 -9.40
N ILE A 71 6.51 21.32 -9.60
CA ILE A 71 7.28 20.65 -8.55
C ILE A 71 8.39 21.59 -8.07
N ARG A 72 8.38 21.97 -6.79
CA ARG A 72 9.51 22.69 -6.18
C ARG A 72 10.59 21.70 -5.76
N THR A 73 11.73 21.80 -6.41
CA THR A 73 12.97 21.03 -6.18
C THR A 73 13.88 21.73 -5.17
N MET A 74 14.87 21.00 -4.65
CA MET A 74 15.89 21.53 -3.73
C MET A 74 17.00 22.25 -4.48
N GLU A 75 17.53 21.65 -5.56
CA GLU A 75 18.73 22.13 -6.28
C GLU A 75 18.41 22.76 -7.65
N GLY A 76 17.20 22.55 -8.16
CA GLY A 76 16.79 23.11 -9.45
C GLY A 76 17.60 22.54 -10.62
N GLN A 77 18.03 23.43 -11.51
CA GLN A 77 18.78 23.08 -12.72
C GLN A 77 20.15 22.45 -12.41
N ALA A 78 20.77 22.77 -11.27
CA ALA A 78 22.09 22.26 -10.90
C ALA A 78 22.12 20.73 -10.70
N GLY A 79 21.06 20.14 -10.12
CA GLY A 79 20.95 18.68 -9.98
C GLY A 79 20.84 17.95 -11.33
N VAL A 80 20.22 18.60 -12.32
CA VAL A 80 20.11 18.06 -13.70
C VAL A 80 21.44 18.17 -14.44
N GLU A 81 22.17 19.28 -14.25
CA GLU A 81 23.52 19.46 -14.80
C GLU A 81 24.53 18.46 -14.22
N ASP A 82 24.48 18.22 -12.90
CA ASP A 82 25.27 17.17 -12.24
C ASP A 82 24.97 15.78 -12.82
N ALA A 83 23.69 15.42 -12.96
CA ALA A 83 23.29 14.14 -13.58
C ALA A 83 23.79 14.01 -15.04
N ILE A 84 23.68 15.07 -15.85
CA ILE A 84 24.22 15.11 -17.22
C ILE A 84 25.75 14.96 -17.22
N ASN A 85 26.45 15.65 -16.31
CA ASN A 85 27.91 15.63 -16.24
C ASN A 85 28.45 14.29 -15.72
N PHE A 86 27.72 13.60 -14.83
CA PHE A 86 27.98 12.22 -14.46
C PHE A 86 27.82 11.27 -15.66
N LEU A 87 26.71 11.35 -16.41
CA LEU A 87 26.46 10.46 -17.55
C LEU A 87 27.44 10.66 -18.73
N LYS A 88 28.05 11.84 -18.86
CA LYS A 88 29.16 12.06 -19.82
C LYS A 88 30.44 11.30 -19.45
N GLN A 89 30.66 10.99 -18.17
CA GLN A 89 31.92 10.46 -17.64
C GLN A 89 31.84 8.98 -17.25
N VAL A 90 30.66 8.48 -16.87
CA VAL A 90 30.49 7.11 -16.40
C VAL A 90 30.56 6.10 -17.55
N SER A 91 31.36 5.05 -17.38
CA SER A 91 31.39 3.90 -18.28
C SER A 91 30.11 3.07 -18.15
N PRO A 92 29.67 2.36 -19.21
CA PRO A 92 28.65 1.33 -19.09
C PRO A 92 28.98 0.28 -18.03
N VAL A 93 27.95 -0.25 -17.37
CA VAL A 93 28.02 -1.35 -16.41
C VAL A 93 27.07 -2.49 -16.84
N PRO A 94 27.25 -3.73 -16.36
CA PRO A 94 26.36 -4.83 -16.72
C PRO A 94 24.89 -4.49 -16.42
N GLY A 95 24.01 -4.66 -17.41
CA GLY A 95 22.57 -4.46 -17.25
C GLY A 95 21.96 -5.40 -16.22
N LEU A 96 20.78 -5.05 -15.70
CA LEU A 96 20.03 -5.94 -14.81
C LEU A 96 19.65 -7.24 -15.55
N GLN A 97 19.79 -8.38 -14.88
CA GLN A 97 19.63 -9.72 -15.45
C GLN A 97 18.27 -10.34 -15.14
N THR A 98 17.65 -10.00 -14.00
CA THR A 98 16.41 -10.64 -13.53
C THR A 98 15.51 -9.65 -12.82
N LEU A 99 14.25 -9.58 -13.26
CA LEU A 99 13.17 -8.94 -12.52
C LEU A 99 12.47 -9.99 -11.65
N SER A 100 12.73 -9.94 -10.34
CA SER A 100 12.28 -10.94 -9.37
C SER A 100 10.86 -10.65 -8.88
N PRO A 101 9.91 -11.60 -9.02
CA PRO A 101 8.58 -11.50 -8.40
C PRO A 101 8.63 -11.30 -6.88
N GLY A 102 9.60 -11.87 -6.17
CA GLY A 102 9.74 -11.75 -4.72
C GLY A 102 10.23 -10.38 -4.25
N LEU A 103 11.21 -9.81 -4.96
CA LEU A 103 11.57 -8.40 -4.75
C LEU A 103 10.41 -7.47 -5.14
N CYS A 104 9.66 -7.76 -6.22
CA CYS A 104 8.45 -6.99 -6.56
C CYS A 104 7.38 -7.05 -5.43
N ARG A 105 7.20 -8.20 -4.77
CA ARG A 105 6.31 -8.32 -3.59
C ARG A 105 6.80 -7.49 -2.40
N SER A 106 8.11 -7.46 -2.14
CA SER A 106 8.71 -6.58 -1.13
C SER A 106 8.51 -5.09 -1.45
N CYS A 107 8.71 -4.68 -2.71
CA CYS A 107 8.41 -3.33 -3.16
C CYS A 107 6.92 -2.98 -2.98
N GLN A 108 6.03 -3.95 -3.23
CA GLN A 108 4.58 -3.77 -3.11
C GLN A 108 4.12 -3.62 -1.66
N ASP A 109 4.73 -4.35 -0.72
CA ASP A 109 4.55 -4.19 0.73
C ASP A 109 4.84 -2.74 1.16
N LEU A 110 6.01 -2.20 0.75
CA LEU A 110 6.36 -0.81 1.06
C LEU A 110 5.42 0.18 0.37
N CYS A 111 5.07 -0.03 -0.91
CA CYS A 111 4.11 0.84 -1.62
C CYS A 111 2.73 0.89 -0.91
N ALA A 112 2.24 -0.22 -0.37
CA ALA A 112 0.96 -0.27 0.34
C ALA A 112 1.02 0.41 1.71
N ASP A 113 2.05 0.10 2.51
CA ASP A 113 2.26 0.66 3.84
C ASP A 113 2.61 2.16 3.79
N ALA A 114 3.71 2.50 3.12
CA ALA A 114 4.20 3.87 3.04
C ALA A 114 3.29 4.79 2.21
N GLY A 115 2.72 4.27 1.11
CA GLY A 115 1.80 5.02 0.26
C GLY A 115 0.50 5.40 0.97
N SER A 116 -0.08 4.50 1.78
CA SER A 116 -1.30 4.79 2.53
C SER A 116 -1.06 5.79 3.67
N MET A 117 0.05 5.66 4.41
CA MET A 117 0.47 6.65 5.42
C MET A 117 0.86 8.00 4.82
N GLY A 118 1.36 8.02 3.58
CA GLY A 118 1.98 9.19 2.98
C GLY A 118 3.42 9.43 3.46
N SER A 119 4.13 8.37 3.86
CA SER A 119 5.46 8.45 4.43
C SER A 119 6.56 8.20 3.39
N VAL A 120 7.62 9.03 3.42
CA VAL A 120 8.88 8.71 2.74
C VAL A 120 9.75 7.78 3.59
N GLY A 121 10.59 6.95 2.95
CA GLY A 121 11.59 6.08 3.59
C GLY A 121 11.41 4.58 3.26
N ASN A 122 12.38 3.77 3.70
CA ASN A 122 12.54 2.35 3.35
C ASN A 122 12.13 1.34 4.45
N VAL A 123 11.68 1.83 5.61
CA VAL A 123 11.27 1.01 6.76
C VAL A 123 9.76 1.04 6.87
N LEU A 124 9.13 -0.14 6.99
CA LEU A 124 7.69 -0.26 7.19
C LEU A 124 7.26 0.34 8.53
N SER A 125 5.99 0.73 8.62
CA SER A 125 5.36 1.34 9.79
C SER A 125 5.60 0.58 11.10
N ASP A 126 5.45 -0.74 11.06
CA ASP A 126 5.67 -1.66 12.19
C ASP A 126 7.13 -1.67 12.69
N GLY A 127 8.08 -1.21 11.88
CA GLY A 127 9.52 -1.22 12.12
C GLY A 127 10.31 -2.23 11.27
N THR A 128 9.66 -2.97 10.37
CA THR A 128 10.32 -3.93 9.48
C THR A 128 11.24 -3.21 8.50
N VAL A 129 12.54 -3.50 8.60
CA VAL A 129 13.58 -3.01 7.69
C VAL A 129 13.60 -3.78 6.36
N LEU A 130 14.23 -3.20 5.34
CA LEU A 130 14.38 -3.72 3.98
C LEU A 130 14.75 -5.22 3.92
N GLU A 131 15.77 -5.63 4.67
CA GLU A 131 16.29 -6.99 4.71
C GLU A 131 15.21 -8.00 5.17
N ALA A 132 14.50 -7.65 6.24
CA ALA A 132 13.46 -8.47 6.84
C ALA A 132 12.15 -8.46 6.01
N ARG A 133 11.89 -7.40 5.24
CA ARG A 133 10.80 -7.32 4.27
C ARG A 133 11.05 -8.24 3.07
N ILE A 134 12.26 -8.21 2.52
CA ILE A 134 12.67 -9.05 1.39
C ILE A 134 12.71 -10.54 1.74
N GLN A 135 13.14 -10.87 2.97
CA GLN A 135 13.17 -12.24 3.50
C GLN A 135 11.78 -12.90 3.63
N ARG A 136 10.69 -12.13 3.54
CA ARG A 136 9.30 -12.67 3.45
C ARG A 136 9.06 -13.50 2.18
N TYR A 137 9.83 -13.26 1.11
CA TYR A 137 9.51 -13.73 -0.24
C TYR A 137 10.61 -14.53 -0.93
N GLY A 138 11.77 -14.72 -0.26
CA GLY A 138 12.95 -15.38 -0.81
C GLY A 138 14.21 -15.02 -0.05
N ASN A 139 15.36 -15.54 -0.48
CA ASN A 139 16.66 -15.28 0.14
C ASN A 139 17.52 -14.42 -0.79
N TRP A 140 18.05 -13.32 -0.27
CA TRP A 140 19.02 -12.47 -0.96
C TRP A 140 20.46 -12.85 -0.58
N GLY A 141 21.42 -12.49 -1.42
CA GLY A 141 22.84 -12.69 -1.15
C GLY A 141 23.69 -11.57 -1.75
N GLY A 142 24.91 -11.40 -1.22
CA GLY A 142 25.82 -10.31 -1.58
C GLY A 142 25.39 -8.98 -0.97
N SER A 143 25.17 -7.96 -1.80
CA SER A 143 24.71 -6.63 -1.38
C SER A 143 23.23 -6.42 -1.67
N LEU A 144 22.63 -5.46 -0.94
CA LEU A 144 21.23 -5.07 -1.05
C LEU A 144 21.08 -3.54 -0.98
N THR A 145 20.10 -2.96 -1.69
CA THR A 145 19.72 -1.54 -1.57
C THR A 145 18.28 -1.32 -2.05
N GLU A 146 17.71 -0.15 -1.75
CA GLU A 146 16.37 0.28 -2.17
C GLU A 146 16.47 1.67 -2.78
N CYS A 147 15.67 1.94 -3.83
CA CYS A 147 15.46 3.27 -4.39
C CYS A 147 13.96 3.61 -4.35
N THR A 148 13.60 4.80 -3.88
CA THR A 148 12.20 5.25 -3.84
C THR A 148 12.00 6.52 -4.67
N ALA A 149 10.89 6.60 -5.39
CA ALA A 149 10.49 7.75 -6.18
C ALA A 149 9.03 8.12 -5.87
N TYR A 150 8.70 9.40 -5.95
CA TYR A 150 7.41 9.95 -5.51
C TYR A 150 6.86 10.93 -6.54
N GLY A 151 5.57 10.82 -6.84
CA GLY A 151 4.88 11.64 -7.86
C GLY A 151 5.32 11.36 -9.31
N ALA A 152 6.17 10.36 -9.54
CA ALA A 152 6.52 9.90 -10.88
C ALA A 152 5.33 9.13 -11.48
N THR A 153 5.00 9.44 -12.75
CA THR A 153 3.84 8.90 -13.48
C THR A 153 4.22 8.00 -14.66
N THR A 154 5.52 7.86 -14.93
CA THR A 154 6.04 7.01 -16.01
C THR A 154 7.35 6.35 -15.54
N PRO A 155 7.67 5.14 -16.03
CA PRO A 155 8.92 4.47 -15.68
C PRO A 155 10.18 5.31 -15.91
N LEU A 156 10.24 6.04 -17.03
CA LEU A 156 11.32 6.97 -17.33
C LEU A 156 11.40 8.10 -16.29
N ASN A 157 10.27 8.70 -15.88
CA ASN A 157 10.28 9.77 -14.89
C ASN A 157 10.76 9.30 -13.51
N SER A 158 10.56 8.03 -13.12
CA SER A 158 11.16 7.43 -11.93
C SER A 158 12.68 7.31 -12.05
N VAL A 159 13.19 6.76 -13.16
CA VAL A 159 14.64 6.60 -13.39
C VAL A 159 15.35 7.95 -13.49
N LEU A 160 14.73 8.96 -14.11
CA LEU A 160 15.26 10.33 -14.13
C LEU A 160 15.26 10.97 -12.74
N GLN A 161 14.29 10.66 -11.87
CA GLN A 161 14.27 11.16 -10.49
C GLN A 161 15.43 10.56 -9.67
N TRP A 162 15.75 9.26 -9.86
CA TRP A 162 16.91 8.62 -9.23
C TRP A 162 18.27 9.05 -9.81
N LEU A 163 18.33 9.46 -11.08
CA LEU A 163 19.55 10.01 -11.69
C LEU A 163 19.88 11.43 -11.19
N ILE A 164 18.86 12.26 -10.97
CA ILE A 164 19.02 13.62 -10.45
C ILE A 164 19.27 13.56 -8.93
N ASP A 165 18.49 12.75 -8.21
CA ASP A 165 18.53 12.57 -6.76
C ASP A 165 18.55 13.93 -6.01
N ASP A 166 17.56 14.76 -6.34
CA ASP A 166 17.40 16.15 -5.89
C ASP A 166 17.30 16.26 -4.36
N GLY A 167 18.15 17.09 -3.77
CA GLY A 167 18.27 17.25 -2.33
C GLY A 167 19.18 16.23 -1.64
N ASN A 168 19.71 15.24 -2.38
CA ASN A 168 20.64 14.24 -1.86
C ASN A 168 22.06 14.49 -2.40
N PRO A 169 22.93 15.24 -1.68
CA PRO A 169 24.29 15.54 -2.16
C PRO A 169 25.18 14.30 -2.30
N ASN A 170 24.81 13.18 -1.67
CA ASN A 170 25.51 11.90 -1.79
C ASN A 170 25.01 11.04 -2.97
N ARG A 171 23.97 11.48 -3.70
CA ARG A 171 23.43 10.86 -4.92
C ARG A 171 23.21 9.35 -4.80
N THR A 172 22.76 8.89 -3.63
CA THR A 172 22.74 7.47 -3.28
C THR A 172 21.85 6.64 -4.19
N HIS A 173 20.76 7.18 -4.73
CA HIS A 173 19.92 6.48 -5.70
C HIS A 173 20.67 6.29 -7.03
N ARG A 174 21.33 7.33 -7.55
CA ARG A 174 22.17 7.26 -8.76
C ARG A 174 23.29 6.24 -8.61
N HIS A 175 23.97 6.25 -7.47
CA HIS A 175 25.04 5.31 -7.20
C HIS A 175 24.52 3.87 -7.01
N SER A 176 23.34 3.68 -6.41
CA SER A 176 22.69 2.37 -6.31
C SER A 176 22.32 1.79 -7.68
N ILE A 177 21.59 2.53 -8.53
CA ILE A 177 21.16 2.02 -9.85
C ILE A 177 22.35 1.76 -10.80
N MET A 178 23.46 2.50 -10.66
CA MET A 178 24.68 2.32 -11.47
C MET A 178 25.72 1.36 -10.85
N ASN A 179 25.49 0.78 -9.66
CA ASN A 179 26.45 -0.12 -9.03
C ASN A 179 26.48 -1.49 -9.78
N PRO A 180 27.62 -1.92 -10.34
CA PRO A 180 27.73 -3.18 -11.10
C PRO A 180 27.48 -4.43 -10.24
N CYS A 181 27.56 -4.34 -8.90
CA CYS A 181 27.32 -5.47 -8.00
C CYS A 181 25.85 -5.87 -7.88
N TYR A 182 24.89 -5.10 -8.39
CA TYR A 182 23.48 -5.50 -8.44
C TYR A 182 23.12 -6.10 -9.79
N ALA A 183 22.49 -7.27 -9.79
CA ALA A 183 22.07 -8.00 -10.99
C ALA A 183 20.58 -8.36 -11.00
N VAL A 184 19.94 -8.44 -9.82
CA VAL A 184 18.51 -8.71 -9.66
C VAL A 184 17.81 -7.45 -9.13
N ALA A 185 16.62 -7.17 -9.64
CA ALA A 185 15.76 -6.10 -9.13
C ALA A 185 14.34 -6.59 -8.86
N GLY A 186 13.62 -5.91 -7.99
CA GLY A 186 12.17 -5.88 -7.95
C GLY A 186 11.68 -4.45 -8.11
N VAL A 187 10.46 -4.27 -8.62
CA VAL A 187 9.83 -2.95 -8.72
C VAL A 187 8.33 -3.07 -8.39
N ALA A 188 7.79 -2.07 -7.70
CA ALA A 188 6.35 -1.84 -7.59
C ALA A 188 6.02 -0.35 -7.73
N GLU A 189 4.81 -0.07 -8.18
CA GLU A 189 4.16 1.24 -8.11
C GLU A 189 2.94 1.12 -7.16
N GLY A 190 2.63 2.20 -6.44
CA GLY A 190 1.41 2.27 -5.63
C GLY A 190 0.91 3.71 -5.41
N PRO A 191 -0.36 3.86 -4.99
CA PRO A 191 -0.93 5.16 -4.67
C PRO A 191 -0.30 5.71 -3.37
N HIS A 192 0.10 6.98 -3.39
CA HIS A 192 0.68 7.67 -2.22
C HIS A 192 -0.18 8.87 -1.83
N CYS A 193 -0.71 8.92 -0.60
CA CYS A 193 -1.79 9.88 -0.28
C CYS A 193 -1.36 11.36 -0.42
N ILE A 194 -0.09 11.68 -0.13
CA ILE A 194 0.53 12.99 -0.41
C ILE A 194 0.88 13.14 -1.91
N TYR A 195 1.95 12.49 -2.38
CA TYR A 195 2.53 12.66 -3.73
C TYR A 195 1.76 12.01 -4.91
N LYS A 196 0.59 11.41 -4.65
CA LYS A 196 -0.28 10.67 -5.58
C LYS A 196 0.25 9.31 -6.03
N SER A 197 1.51 9.21 -6.44
CA SER A 197 2.18 7.93 -6.70
C SER A 197 3.45 7.77 -5.87
N MET A 198 3.84 6.52 -5.65
CA MET A 198 5.13 6.08 -5.13
C MET A 198 5.60 4.89 -5.95
N VAL A 199 6.91 4.83 -6.22
CA VAL A 199 7.58 3.72 -6.88
C VAL A 199 8.74 3.28 -6.01
N VAL A 200 8.86 1.97 -5.82
CA VAL A 200 9.95 1.34 -5.04
C VAL A 200 10.69 0.39 -5.98
N MET A 201 12.02 0.44 -5.95
CA MET A 201 12.90 -0.55 -6.57
C MET A 201 13.84 -1.13 -5.50
N ASP A 202 13.72 -2.44 -5.25
CA ASP A 202 14.66 -3.22 -4.46
C ASP A 202 15.74 -3.80 -5.39
N LEU A 203 17.02 -3.68 -5.03
CA LEU A 203 18.16 -4.15 -5.84
C LEU A 203 19.05 -5.11 -5.02
N ALA A 204 19.41 -6.25 -5.61
CA ALA A 204 20.22 -7.29 -4.97
C ALA A 204 21.33 -7.84 -5.88
N THR A 205 22.43 -8.30 -5.29
CA THR A 205 23.50 -9.00 -6.01
C THR A 205 23.01 -10.37 -6.49
N THR A 206 22.43 -11.17 -5.60
CA THR A 206 21.68 -12.38 -5.95
C THR A 206 20.37 -12.45 -5.17
N TYR A 207 19.38 -13.13 -5.75
CA TYR A 207 18.12 -13.44 -5.09
C TYR A 207 17.60 -14.81 -5.54
N ILE A 208 17.06 -15.56 -4.59
CA ILE A 208 16.41 -16.85 -4.80
C ILE A 208 14.99 -16.72 -4.28
N GLU A 209 13.99 -16.80 -5.17
CA GLU A 209 12.57 -16.82 -4.78
C GLU A 209 12.32 -17.88 -3.70
N ALA A 210 11.44 -17.58 -2.74
CA ALA A 210 10.92 -18.61 -1.86
C ALA A 210 10.18 -19.66 -2.70
N ILE A 211 10.52 -20.93 -2.51
CA ILE A 211 9.76 -22.04 -3.08
C ILE A 211 8.30 -21.85 -2.63
N PRO A 212 7.32 -21.76 -3.55
CA PRO A 212 5.92 -21.72 -3.16
C PRO A 212 5.62 -22.94 -2.30
N SER A 213 5.28 -22.71 -1.02
CA SER A 213 4.87 -23.78 -0.14
C SER A 213 3.56 -24.33 -0.69
N PHE A 214 3.64 -25.46 -1.40
CA PHE A 214 2.48 -26.27 -1.74
C PHE A 214 1.85 -26.72 -0.42
N SER A 215 0.87 -25.94 0.05
CA SER A 215 -0.06 -26.35 1.07
C SER A 215 -0.69 -27.65 0.57
N ALA A 216 -0.31 -28.78 1.17
CA ALA A 216 -0.74 -30.08 0.72
C ALA A 216 -2.27 -30.11 0.73
N SER A 217 -2.87 -30.26 -0.46
CA SER A 217 -4.29 -30.58 -0.57
C SER A 217 -4.57 -31.77 0.35
N PRO A 218 -5.66 -31.76 1.15
CA PRO A 218 -5.92 -32.83 2.11
C PRO A 218 -5.91 -34.17 1.37
N SER A 219 -4.95 -35.02 1.75
CA SER A 219 -4.69 -36.28 1.05
C SER A 219 -5.92 -37.17 1.12
N ALA A 220 -6.46 -37.55 -0.04
CA ALA A 220 -7.52 -38.55 -0.12
C ALA A 220 -6.98 -39.89 0.41
N SER A 221 -7.34 -40.24 1.65
CA SER A 221 -6.92 -41.48 2.28
C SER A 221 -7.45 -42.69 1.51
N PRO A 222 -6.63 -43.73 1.26
CA PRO A 222 -7.03 -44.85 0.41
C PRO A 222 -7.97 -45.81 1.14
N SER A 223 -9.22 -45.89 0.69
CA SER A 223 -10.16 -46.95 1.09
C SER A 223 -9.82 -48.27 0.37
N GLN A 224 -9.21 -49.23 1.07
CA GLN A 224 -8.92 -50.55 0.51
C GLN A 224 -10.15 -51.46 0.49
N SER A 225 -10.51 -51.90 -0.72
CA SER A 225 -11.08 -53.21 -1.08
C SER A 225 -11.98 -53.98 -0.09
N MET A 226 -13.17 -54.38 -0.59
CA MET A 226 -13.39 -55.82 -0.83
C MET A 226 -14.29 -56.06 -2.06
N SER A 227 -14.29 -57.29 -2.55
CA SER A 227 -15.04 -57.81 -3.71
C SER A 227 -16.49 -58.21 -3.31
N CYS A 228 -17.41 -58.70 -4.16
CA CYS A 228 -17.24 -59.48 -5.39
C CYS A 228 -18.50 -59.59 -6.32
N TYR A 229 -18.26 -60.18 -7.50
CA TYR A 229 -19.16 -60.94 -8.41
C TYR A 229 -20.48 -60.37 -9.02
N SER A 230 -20.41 -60.24 -10.36
CA SER A 230 -21.35 -60.75 -11.39
C SER A 230 -22.75 -60.17 -11.65
N ASN A 231 -22.93 -59.74 -12.92
CA ASN A 231 -24.04 -60.02 -13.84
C ASN A 231 -25.51 -59.81 -13.38
N TYR A 232 -26.22 -58.84 -13.98
CA TYR A 232 -27.18 -59.08 -15.09
C TYR A 232 -27.77 -57.76 -15.65
N SER A 233 -28.47 -57.86 -16.80
CA SER A 233 -29.28 -56.82 -17.47
C SER A 233 -30.31 -57.55 -18.37
N PRO A 234 -31.38 -56.95 -18.96
CA PRO A 234 -31.80 -55.53 -18.98
C PRO A 234 -33.34 -55.36 -18.73
N SER A 235 -33.95 -54.33 -19.36
CA SER A 235 -35.42 -54.10 -19.60
C SER A 235 -36.25 -53.49 -18.44
N SER A 236 -37.30 -52.66 -18.68
CA SER A 236 -37.88 -52.12 -19.94
C SER A 236 -38.72 -50.82 -19.74
N PHE A 237 -39.06 -50.19 -20.87
CA PHE A 237 -40.09 -49.16 -21.15
C PHE A 237 -41.35 -49.17 -20.23
N ASN A 238 -42.07 -48.07 -19.94
CA ASN A 238 -42.62 -46.99 -20.80
C ASN A 238 -42.77 -45.63 -20.00
N VAL A 239 -43.05 -44.40 -20.48
CA VAL A 239 -43.66 -43.82 -21.74
C VAL A 239 -45.21 -43.76 -21.67
N THR A 240 -46.00 -42.68 -21.87
CA THR A 240 -45.83 -41.27 -22.36
C THR A 240 -46.97 -40.33 -21.87
N VAL A 241 -46.84 -38.99 -22.06
CA VAL A 241 -47.92 -37.95 -22.14
C VAL A 241 -48.79 -37.72 -20.88
N GLY A 242 -49.25 -36.51 -20.52
CA GLY A 242 -49.05 -35.16 -21.10
C GLY A 242 -50.39 -34.40 -21.28
N GLY A 243 -50.37 -33.06 -21.16
CA GLY A 243 -51.55 -32.21 -21.36
C GLY A 243 -51.54 -30.96 -20.46
N GLY A 244 -51.91 -29.81 -21.00
CA GLY A 244 -51.96 -28.54 -20.27
C GLY A 244 -53.26 -27.77 -20.53
N GLY A 245 -53.49 -26.71 -19.76
CA GLY A 245 -54.62 -25.81 -19.90
C GLY A 245 -54.28 -24.43 -19.33
N ALA A 246 -54.79 -23.37 -19.95
CA ALA A 246 -54.49 -22.00 -19.60
C ALA A 246 -55.78 -21.18 -19.43
N GLN A 247 -55.73 -20.13 -18.60
CA GLN A 247 -56.52 -18.92 -18.81
C GLN A 247 -55.95 -17.76 -17.98
N ALA A 248 -56.35 -16.54 -18.34
CA ALA A 248 -55.87 -15.28 -17.74
C ALA A 248 -57.05 -14.40 -17.32
N VAL A 249 -56.83 -13.54 -16.33
CA VAL A 249 -57.78 -12.50 -15.91
C VAL A 249 -57.02 -11.17 -15.73
N HIS A 250 -57.72 -10.06 -15.97
CA HIS A 250 -57.21 -8.71 -16.14
C HIS A 250 -57.62 -7.82 -14.96
N ASN A 251 -56.81 -6.81 -14.58
CA ASN A 251 -57.36 -5.57 -14.02
C ASN A 251 -56.39 -4.36 -14.05
N GLN A 252 -56.93 -3.15 -13.91
CA GLN A 252 -56.23 -1.87 -14.07
C GLN A 252 -56.43 -0.91 -12.87
N SER A 253 -55.41 -0.10 -12.57
CA SER A 253 -55.50 1.30 -12.10
C SER A 253 -54.05 1.86 -12.10
N VAL A 254 -53.67 3.02 -12.65
CA VAL A 254 -54.28 4.36 -12.80
C VAL A 254 -54.29 5.17 -11.51
N TYR A 255 -53.30 6.06 -11.38
CA TYR A 255 -53.45 7.42 -10.84
C TYR A 255 -52.40 8.34 -11.49
N ALA A 256 -52.67 9.65 -11.55
CA ALA A 256 -51.83 10.62 -12.27
C ALA A 256 -51.78 11.99 -11.56
N GLY A 257 -50.75 12.78 -11.89
CA GLY A 257 -50.52 14.14 -11.38
C GLY A 257 -49.59 14.19 -10.15
N GLN A 258 -48.92 15.30 -9.84
CA GLN A 258 -48.85 16.60 -10.55
C GLN A 258 -47.43 17.18 -10.44
N ASN A 259 -47.08 18.06 -11.39
CA ASN A 259 -45.94 18.98 -11.30
C ASN A 259 -46.51 20.40 -11.14
N PRO A 260 -45.97 21.25 -10.24
CA PRO A 260 -45.60 22.58 -10.72
C PRO A 260 -44.36 23.24 -10.08
N ALA A 261 -43.89 24.28 -10.78
CA ALA A 261 -43.22 25.49 -10.26
C ALA A 261 -41.80 25.41 -9.67
N ASN A 262 -40.83 25.78 -10.52
CA ASN A 262 -39.69 26.64 -10.15
C ASN A 262 -40.16 28.10 -10.09
N PRO A 263 -39.64 28.99 -9.21
CA PRO A 263 -38.83 30.09 -9.78
C PRO A 263 -37.69 30.66 -8.89
N GLY A 264 -36.57 31.03 -9.54
CA GLY A 264 -35.61 32.04 -9.06
C GLY A 264 -34.39 31.54 -8.27
N LEU A 265 -33.25 32.26 -8.24
CA LEU A 265 -32.94 33.55 -8.90
C LEU A 265 -31.41 33.77 -9.05
N SER A 266 -31.02 34.40 -10.17
CA SER A 266 -29.86 35.31 -10.38
C SER A 266 -28.40 34.91 -10.05
N ASN A 267 -27.53 35.08 -11.08
CA ASN A 267 -26.18 35.71 -11.03
C ASN A 267 -25.06 34.98 -10.24
N MET A 268 -23.74 35.16 -10.44
CA MET A 268 -22.86 35.82 -11.43
C MET A 268 -21.40 35.29 -11.22
N ASN A 269 -20.39 35.47 -12.10
CA ASN A 269 -20.30 36.11 -13.42
C ASN A 269 -19.23 35.40 -14.30
N SER A 270 -19.10 35.84 -15.57
CA SER A 270 -18.04 35.48 -16.54
C SER A 270 -16.68 36.18 -16.31
N TYR A 271 -15.59 35.65 -16.89
CA TYR A 271 -14.55 36.47 -17.55
C TYR A 271 -13.83 35.71 -18.69
N GLN A 272 -13.32 36.43 -19.69
CA GLN A 272 -12.67 35.90 -20.90
C GLN A 272 -11.19 36.35 -21.03
N GLY A 273 -10.41 35.57 -21.78
CA GLY A 273 -9.09 35.90 -22.34
C GLY A 273 -8.58 34.65 -23.07
N GLN A 274 -8.45 34.62 -24.41
CA GLN A 274 -7.39 35.24 -25.22
C GLN A 274 -5.98 34.91 -24.66
N GLY A 275 -5.05 34.33 -25.43
CA GLY A 275 -5.05 33.96 -26.85
C GLY A 275 -3.60 33.86 -27.37
N LEU A 276 -3.42 33.65 -28.67
CA LEU A 276 -2.14 33.45 -29.40
C LEU A 276 -1.52 32.04 -29.31
N GLY A 277 -0.91 31.64 -30.42
CA GLY A 277 -0.08 30.43 -30.58
C GLY A 277 0.81 30.59 -31.81
N PHE A 278 1.84 29.75 -31.96
CA PHE A 278 2.76 29.78 -33.11
C PHE A 278 3.23 28.38 -33.52
N ASN A 279 3.55 28.24 -34.81
CA ASN A 279 4.11 27.02 -35.42
C ASN A 279 5.63 26.92 -35.25
N SER A 280 6.17 25.71 -35.28
CA SER A 280 7.40 25.40 -36.04
C SER A 280 7.46 23.89 -36.39
N GLN A 281 8.36 23.52 -37.31
CA GLN A 281 8.44 22.19 -37.92
C GLN A 281 9.70 21.41 -37.51
N SER A 282 9.75 20.15 -37.95
CA SER A 282 10.82 19.17 -37.77
C SER A 282 12.18 19.56 -38.37
N ILE A 283 13.26 18.84 -37.97
CA ILE A 283 14.28 18.31 -38.91
C ILE A 283 15.23 17.25 -38.26
N ARG A 284 15.31 16.10 -38.97
CA ARG A 284 16.38 15.10 -39.21
C ARG A 284 17.44 14.69 -38.14
N ASN A 285 17.73 13.38 -38.18
CA ASN A 285 18.92 12.66 -37.68
C ASN A 285 20.13 12.82 -38.64
N PRO A 286 21.37 12.39 -38.29
CA PRO A 286 21.82 11.06 -38.78
C PRO A 286 22.82 10.26 -37.89
N GLN A 287 23.14 9.05 -38.37
CA GLN A 287 23.92 7.95 -37.79
C GLN A 287 25.43 8.22 -37.54
N PHE A 288 26.06 7.31 -36.77
CA PHE A 288 27.29 6.59 -37.21
C PHE A 288 27.28 5.13 -36.70
N ASP A 289 28.29 4.31 -37.06
CA ASP A 289 28.23 2.84 -37.17
C ASP A 289 29.58 2.14 -36.77
N LEU A 290 29.65 0.79 -36.82
CA LEU A 290 30.78 -0.14 -36.65
C LEU A 290 31.14 -0.49 -35.17
N SER A 291 31.10 -1.75 -34.68
CA SER A 291 31.84 -3.00 -35.01
C SER A 291 33.32 -2.99 -34.53
N THR A 292 33.96 -4.04 -34.01
CA THR A 292 33.67 -5.51 -33.85
C THR A 292 33.97 -5.95 -32.38
N GLY A 293 34.13 -7.20 -31.92
CA GLY A 293 34.20 -8.55 -32.53
C GLY A 293 34.79 -9.64 -31.58
N SER A 294 34.91 -10.88 -32.09
CA SER A 294 35.73 -12.02 -31.60
C SER A 294 35.29 -12.87 -30.37
N THR A 295 35.54 -14.18 -30.50
CA THR A 295 35.06 -15.33 -29.69
C THR A 295 36.20 -16.18 -29.11
N CYS A 296 35.95 -16.98 -28.06
CA CYS A 296 36.40 -18.40 -27.97
C CYS A 296 35.77 -19.19 -26.79
N ASP A 297 35.62 -20.50 -26.96
CA ASP A 297 35.08 -21.48 -26.01
C ASP A 297 36.17 -22.19 -25.17
N PHE A 298 35.79 -22.96 -24.11
CA PHE A 298 35.94 -24.44 -24.11
C PHE A 298 35.30 -25.18 -22.90
N ASP A 299 34.89 -26.43 -23.16
CA ASP A 299 34.41 -27.54 -22.29
C ASP A 299 35.43 -28.06 -21.23
N ALA A 300 35.15 -28.97 -20.26
CA ALA A 300 33.94 -29.49 -19.57
C ALA A 300 34.28 -30.61 -18.52
N LYS A 301 33.31 -31.02 -17.67
CA LYS A 301 33.21 -32.30 -16.87
C LYS A 301 34.28 -32.50 -15.75
N SER A 302 34.16 -33.32 -14.70
CA SER A 302 33.09 -34.05 -13.93
C SER A 302 33.72 -34.50 -12.55
N ASN A 303 33.24 -35.37 -11.63
CA ASN A 303 32.12 -36.34 -11.53
C ASN A 303 31.79 -36.77 -10.06
N SER A 304 30.63 -37.43 -9.86
CA SER A 304 30.28 -38.50 -8.88
C SER A 304 30.82 -38.57 -7.41
N SER A 305 29.94 -38.31 -6.42
CA SER A 305 29.17 -39.29 -5.57
C SER A 305 29.84 -40.52 -4.88
N PRO A 306 29.19 -41.24 -3.92
CA PRO A 306 28.38 -40.86 -2.72
C PRO A 306 28.57 -41.83 -1.49
N ILE A 307 27.74 -41.74 -0.42
CA ILE A 307 27.21 -42.81 0.54
C ILE A 307 26.63 -42.10 1.81
N ARG A 308 25.34 -42.21 2.23
CA ARG A 308 24.58 -43.25 3.02
C ARG A 308 25.10 -43.53 4.46
N SER A 309 24.29 -43.81 5.50
CA SER A 309 22.83 -44.02 5.66
C SER A 309 22.31 -44.10 7.12
N GLN A 310 21.06 -43.64 7.39
CA GLN A 310 20.06 -44.10 8.41
C GLN A 310 20.39 -44.04 9.93
N GLY A 311 19.43 -44.07 10.88
CA GLY A 311 17.94 -44.10 10.85
C GLY A 311 17.29 -44.30 12.26
N SER A 312 15.95 -44.56 12.33
CA SER A 312 15.12 -44.90 13.54
C SER A 312 14.84 -43.75 14.55
N GLN A 313 13.61 -43.24 14.81
CA GLN A 313 12.30 -43.78 15.28
C GLN A 313 12.12 -43.98 16.80
N THR A 314 11.10 -43.35 17.41
CA THR A 314 10.07 -43.92 18.33
C THR A 314 9.08 -42.86 18.88
N SER A 315 7.89 -43.26 19.34
CA SER A 315 6.87 -42.45 20.05
C SER A 315 5.91 -43.35 20.85
N PRO A 316 5.27 -42.85 21.93
CA PRO A 316 3.87 -43.21 22.22
C PRO A 316 2.98 -42.07 22.80
N ASN A 317 1.67 -42.32 22.90
CA ASN A 317 0.59 -41.37 23.26
C ASN A 317 0.38 -41.16 24.78
N VAL A 318 -0.31 -40.07 25.13
CA VAL A 318 -1.23 -39.95 26.29
C VAL A 318 -2.45 -39.09 25.88
N ASP A 319 -3.66 -39.42 26.36
CA ASP A 319 -4.92 -38.74 26.04
C ASP A 319 -5.09 -37.32 26.64
N THR A 320 -5.95 -36.50 26.03
CA THR A 320 -6.61 -35.31 26.64
C THR A 320 -7.85 -34.88 25.79
N PRO A 321 -8.79 -34.06 26.31
CA PRO A 321 -10.19 -34.09 25.87
C PRO A 321 -10.55 -33.27 24.62
N ILE A 322 -11.79 -33.50 24.14
CA ILE A 322 -12.43 -32.87 22.97
C ILE A 322 -12.41 -31.33 23.06
N PRO A 323 -11.83 -30.62 22.07
CA PRO A 323 -11.92 -29.17 21.97
C PRO A 323 -13.21 -28.71 21.27
N GLU A 324 -13.71 -27.53 21.69
CA GLU A 324 -14.78 -26.80 21.00
C GLU A 324 -14.35 -26.38 19.57
N PRO A 325 -15.30 -26.15 18.62
CA PRO A 325 -15.00 -25.92 17.21
C PRO A 325 -14.01 -24.76 16.99
N THR A 326 -12.87 -25.10 16.40
CA THR A 326 -11.72 -24.20 16.27
C THR A 326 -11.96 -23.05 15.31
N SER A 327 -11.70 -21.83 15.81
CA SER A 327 -11.19 -20.67 15.08
C SER A 327 -11.43 -20.65 13.56
N VAL A 328 -12.59 -20.16 13.12
CA VAL A 328 -12.73 -19.60 11.76
C VAL A 328 -11.71 -18.47 11.62
N ASN A 329 -10.93 -18.48 10.53
CA ASN A 329 -9.81 -17.56 10.28
C ASN A 329 -10.17 -16.10 10.61
N CYS A 330 -9.72 -15.64 11.78
CA CYS A 330 -9.76 -14.23 12.12
C CYS A 330 -8.60 -13.53 11.41
N GLU A 331 -8.83 -13.16 10.15
CA GLU A 331 -8.00 -12.18 9.48
C GLU A 331 -8.12 -10.85 10.25
N VAL A 332 -7.17 -10.59 11.16
CA VAL A 332 -7.19 -9.40 12.04
C VAL A 332 -6.81 -8.16 11.21
N GLN A 333 -7.77 -7.73 10.39
CA GLN A 333 -7.82 -6.40 9.79
C GLN A 333 -7.98 -5.38 10.91
N SER A 334 -6.85 -4.82 11.36
CA SER A 334 -6.85 -3.65 12.23
C SER A 334 -7.54 -2.51 11.49
N ALA A 335 -8.70 -2.05 11.96
CA ALA A 335 -9.40 -0.94 11.33
C ALA A 335 -8.49 0.30 11.27
N MET A 336 -8.47 0.97 10.12
CA MET A 336 -7.97 2.33 10.01
C MET A 336 -8.87 3.23 10.85
N MET A 337 -8.41 3.50 12.06
CA MET A 337 -9.13 4.25 13.09
C MET A 337 -8.64 5.69 13.09
N ASN A 338 -9.49 6.62 12.65
CA ASN A 338 -9.13 8.03 12.59
C ASN A 338 -9.47 8.74 13.91
N ILE A 339 -8.44 9.28 14.57
CA ILE A 339 -8.58 10.07 15.80
C ILE A 339 -8.81 11.54 15.44
N GLU A 340 -10.03 12.02 15.66
CA GLU A 340 -10.46 13.39 15.41
C GLU A 340 -11.14 14.00 16.64
N LYS A 341 -10.57 15.10 17.17
CA LYS A 341 -11.23 15.99 18.18
C LYS A 341 -11.91 15.27 19.37
N GLY A 342 -11.26 14.24 19.92
CA GLY A 342 -11.80 13.48 21.07
C GLY A 342 -12.70 12.29 20.69
N LYS A 343 -12.81 11.95 19.41
CA LYS A 343 -13.48 10.74 18.92
C LYS A 343 -12.57 9.94 18.00
N MET A 344 -12.75 8.62 18.03
CA MET A 344 -12.17 7.65 17.12
C MET A 344 -13.27 7.20 16.16
N LYS A 345 -13.11 7.43 14.86
CA LYS A 345 -13.97 6.86 13.83
C LYS A 345 -13.41 5.48 13.44
N ILE A 346 -14.24 4.45 13.53
CA ILE A 346 -13.96 3.12 13.00
C ILE A 346 -14.36 3.09 11.51
N GLU A 347 -13.65 2.27 10.74
CA GLU A 347 -13.95 1.92 9.34
C GLU A 347 -15.46 1.78 9.07
N ALA A 348 -15.94 2.42 8.00
CA ALA A 348 -17.35 2.39 7.64
C ALA A 348 -17.68 1.12 6.84
N VAL A 349 -18.65 0.33 7.31
CA VAL A 349 -19.06 -0.92 6.65
C VAL A 349 -20.17 -0.63 5.66
N SER A 350 -19.90 -0.84 4.37
CA SER A 350 -20.93 -0.96 3.34
C SER A 350 -21.56 -2.35 3.43
N LEU A 351 -22.89 -2.43 3.58
CA LEU A 351 -23.61 -3.69 3.68
C LEU A 351 -24.30 -4.05 2.34
N PRO A 352 -24.25 -5.33 1.90
CA PRO A 352 -24.81 -5.73 0.62
C PRO A 352 -26.34 -5.80 0.66
N GLY A 353 -26.99 -4.85 -0.02
CA GLY A 353 -28.45 -4.72 -0.05
C GLY A 353 -29.01 -3.97 1.18
N PRO A 354 -30.32 -3.66 1.20
CA PRO A 354 -30.97 -2.95 2.30
C PRO A 354 -31.26 -3.90 3.49
N PRO A 355 -30.51 -3.84 4.61
CA PRO A 355 -30.77 -4.66 5.78
C PRO A 355 -31.90 -4.03 6.61
N ILE A 356 -32.75 -4.86 7.18
CA ILE A 356 -33.75 -4.38 8.14
C ILE A 356 -33.00 -3.96 9.40
N LEU A 357 -33.04 -2.67 9.78
CA LEU A 357 -32.29 -2.12 10.93
C LEU A 357 -32.51 -2.94 12.23
N ARG A 358 -33.72 -3.50 12.39
CA ARG A 358 -34.13 -4.33 13.54
C ARG A 358 -33.40 -5.68 13.65
N GLU A 359 -32.77 -6.15 12.58
CA GLU A 359 -32.04 -7.43 12.54
C GLU A 359 -30.54 -7.26 12.80
N MET A 360 -30.01 -6.03 12.71
CA MET A 360 -28.60 -5.75 12.99
C MET A 360 -28.35 -5.66 14.49
N GLN A 361 -27.35 -6.40 14.98
CA GLN A 361 -26.88 -6.32 16.36
C GLN A 361 -25.38 -6.06 16.39
N LEU A 362 -25.00 -5.01 17.12
CA LEU A 362 -23.62 -4.67 17.45
C LEU A 362 -23.39 -5.01 18.93
N LYS A 363 -22.35 -5.78 19.25
CA LYS A 363 -22.08 -6.28 20.61
C LYS A 363 -20.64 -6.05 21.01
N LEU A 364 -20.42 -5.51 22.20
CA LEU A 364 -19.10 -5.33 22.80
C LEU A 364 -18.79 -6.48 23.77
N HIS A 365 -17.77 -7.28 23.43
CA HIS A 365 -17.21 -8.38 24.21
C HIS A 365 -15.88 -7.91 24.85
N GLY A 366 -15.97 -7.07 25.89
CA GLY A 366 -14.79 -6.43 26.49
C GLY A 366 -14.08 -5.50 25.50
N HIS A 367 -12.95 -5.94 24.95
CA HIS A 367 -12.17 -5.17 23.95
C HIS A 367 -12.50 -5.53 22.49
N ARG A 368 -13.42 -6.47 22.23
CA ARG A 368 -13.81 -6.88 20.87
C ARG A 368 -15.24 -6.46 20.54
N LEU A 369 -15.42 -5.66 19.50
CA LEU A 369 -16.73 -5.24 18.98
C LEU A 369 -17.12 -6.16 17.82
N VAL A 370 -18.35 -6.68 17.81
CA VAL A 370 -18.83 -7.68 16.83
C VAL A 370 -20.14 -7.21 16.21
N LEU A 371 -20.21 -7.19 14.88
CA LEU A 371 -21.44 -6.96 14.10
C LEU A 371 -22.00 -8.29 13.59
N THR A 372 -23.28 -8.53 13.90
CA THR A 372 -24.05 -9.69 13.44
C THR A 372 -25.39 -9.27 12.85
N ILE A 373 -25.89 -10.00 11.86
CA ILE A 373 -27.30 -9.91 11.40
C ILE A 373 -28.04 -11.14 11.92
N GLN A 374 -29.14 -10.94 12.64
CA GLN A 374 -30.00 -11.99 13.16
C GLN A 374 -31.23 -12.17 12.29
N SER A 375 -31.24 -13.24 11.49
CA SER A 375 -32.43 -13.71 10.79
C SER A 375 -33.26 -14.64 11.70
N SER A 376 -34.47 -15.00 11.26
CA SER A 376 -35.50 -15.72 12.05
C SER A 376 -35.08 -17.07 12.63
N SER A 377 -33.99 -17.68 12.15
CA SER A 377 -33.46 -18.95 12.65
C SER A 377 -31.93 -18.98 12.84
N LYS A 378 -31.18 -17.94 12.42
CA LYS A 378 -29.71 -17.94 12.41
C LYS A 378 -29.13 -16.54 12.62
N SER A 379 -28.05 -16.46 13.38
CA SER A 379 -27.20 -15.28 13.50
C SER A 379 -26.00 -15.41 12.55
N GLN A 380 -25.83 -14.46 11.63
CA GLN A 380 -24.71 -14.38 10.71
C GLN A 380 -23.67 -13.37 11.22
N PHE A 381 -22.41 -13.79 11.28
CA PHE A 381 -21.27 -12.89 11.51
C PHE A 381 -21.00 -12.02 10.28
N ILE A 382 -20.74 -10.72 10.48
CA ILE A 382 -20.44 -9.77 9.40
C ILE A 382 -19.00 -9.24 9.49
N LYS A 383 -18.65 -8.58 10.60
CA LYS A 383 -17.29 -8.10 10.89
C LYS A 383 -17.08 -8.00 12.40
N SER A 384 -15.83 -8.03 12.84
CA SER A 384 -15.47 -7.65 14.21
C SER A 384 -14.18 -6.85 14.24
N TRP A 385 -14.06 -6.03 15.27
CA TRP A 385 -12.93 -5.14 15.51
C TRP A 385 -12.37 -5.41 16.90
N GLU A 386 -11.04 -5.43 17.02
CA GLU A 386 -10.35 -5.63 18.29
C GLU A 386 -9.60 -4.36 18.68
N PHE A 387 -9.82 -3.92 19.92
CA PHE A 387 -9.22 -2.73 20.49
C PHE A 387 -8.03 -3.11 21.38
N HIS A 388 -6.99 -2.27 21.39
CA HIS A 388 -5.87 -2.35 22.35
C HIS A 388 -6.25 -1.78 23.74
N PHE A 389 -7.53 -1.61 24.02
CA PHE A 389 -8.09 -1.01 25.23
C PHE A 389 -9.53 -1.50 25.40
N THR A 390 -10.12 -1.33 26.59
CA THR A 390 -11.54 -1.64 26.82
C THR A 390 -12.35 -0.34 26.75
N PRO A 391 -13.09 -0.05 25.67
CA PRO A 391 -13.98 1.11 25.62
C PRO A 391 -15.19 0.90 26.53
N ASN A 392 -15.77 1.98 27.06
CA ASN A 392 -17.05 1.88 27.75
C ASN A 392 -18.18 1.74 26.70
N PRO A 393 -19.21 0.91 26.94
CA PRO A 393 -20.36 0.80 26.02
C PRO A 393 -21.06 2.14 25.74
N SER A 394 -21.07 3.05 26.71
CA SER A 394 -21.63 4.41 26.61
C SER A 394 -20.92 5.30 25.59
N ASP A 395 -19.65 5.03 25.31
CA ASP A 395 -18.81 5.88 24.50
C ASP A 395 -18.93 5.52 23.00
N ILE A 396 -19.53 4.38 22.69
CA ILE A 396 -19.70 3.83 21.35
C ILE A 396 -21.06 4.25 20.77
N VAL A 397 -21.03 4.98 19.66
CA VAL A 397 -22.23 5.38 18.90
C VAL A 397 -22.13 4.80 17.49
N ALA A 398 -23.11 3.98 17.11
CA ALA A 398 -23.21 3.37 15.78
C ALA A 398 -24.36 3.98 14.98
N ASN A 399 -24.04 4.63 13.86
CA ASN A 399 -25.00 5.27 12.98
C ASN A 399 -25.05 4.54 11.64
N TYR A 400 -26.24 4.17 11.18
CA TYR A 400 -26.46 3.45 9.92
C TYR A 400 -27.28 4.29 8.94
N ARG A 401 -26.66 4.74 7.85
CA ARG A 401 -27.30 5.61 6.85
C ARG A 401 -26.83 5.26 5.45
N GLY A 402 -27.77 5.09 4.51
CA GLY A 402 -27.46 4.89 3.08
C GLY A 402 -26.50 3.72 2.83
N ALA A 403 -26.94 2.48 3.11
CA ALA A 403 -26.15 1.25 3.06
C ALA A 403 -24.93 1.18 4.01
N THR A 404 -24.58 2.27 4.72
CA THR A 404 -23.29 2.42 5.41
C THR A 404 -23.45 2.48 6.93
N LEU A 405 -22.83 1.54 7.64
CA LEU A 405 -22.65 1.62 9.10
C LEU A 405 -21.37 2.39 9.42
N THR A 406 -21.46 3.46 10.20
CA THR A 406 -20.32 4.20 10.76
C THR A 406 -20.34 4.11 12.28
N ILE A 407 -19.24 3.68 12.89
CA ILE A 407 -19.11 3.58 14.35
C ILE A 407 -18.11 4.63 14.84
N PHE A 408 -18.48 5.36 15.89
CA PHE A 408 -17.62 6.30 16.59
C PHE A 408 -17.44 5.83 18.04
N VAL A 409 -16.21 5.94 18.56
CA VAL A 409 -15.89 5.73 19.98
C VAL A 409 -15.40 7.06 20.54
N THR A 410 -16.01 7.54 21.62
CA THR A 410 -15.53 8.73 22.33
C THR A 410 -14.28 8.38 23.14
N LEU A 411 -13.25 9.21 23.07
CA LEU A 411 -11.95 8.90 23.68
C LEU A 411 -11.87 9.45 25.11
N PRO A 412 -11.23 8.72 26.04
CA PRO A 412 -11.16 9.12 27.44
C PRO A 412 -10.40 10.45 27.62
N THR A 413 -10.97 11.35 28.42
CA THR A 413 -10.24 12.50 28.96
C THR A 413 -9.18 12.06 29.96
N PRO A 414 -8.05 12.78 30.10
CA PRO A 414 -7.00 12.39 31.02
C PRO A 414 -7.51 12.52 32.47
N PRO A 415 -7.15 11.58 33.37
CA PRO A 415 -7.44 11.69 34.79
C PRO A 415 -6.90 13.00 35.38
N SER A 416 -7.62 13.58 36.36
CA SER A 416 -7.25 14.85 36.99
C SER A 416 -5.97 14.78 37.84
N ASP A 417 -5.54 13.58 38.21
CA ASP A 417 -4.33 13.25 38.97
C ASP A 417 -3.18 12.75 38.09
N ALA A 418 -3.39 12.63 36.77
CA ALA A 418 -2.39 12.12 35.85
C ALA A 418 -1.13 13.02 35.85
N LYS A 419 0.05 12.40 35.91
CA LYS A 419 1.32 13.14 35.84
C LYS A 419 1.74 13.32 34.39
N ALA A 420 2.09 14.55 34.02
CA ALA A 420 2.64 14.84 32.71
C ALA A 420 4.13 14.44 32.64
N PHE A 421 4.56 13.86 31.51
CA PHE A 421 5.97 13.59 31.22
C PHE A 421 6.35 14.08 29.82
N LYS A 422 7.59 14.53 29.66
CA LYS A 422 8.14 14.96 28.36
C LYS A 422 8.83 13.78 27.68
N PHE A 423 8.60 13.61 26.39
CA PHE A 423 9.16 12.51 25.60
C PHE A 423 9.76 12.96 24.25
N GLY A 424 9.60 14.25 23.89
CA GLY A 424 10.24 14.82 22.71
C GLY A 424 10.71 16.26 22.96
N ASN A 425 11.94 16.54 22.56
CA ASN A 425 12.48 17.89 22.46
C ASN A 425 13.46 17.91 21.27
N PHE A 426 13.07 18.48 20.14
CA PHE A 426 13.87 18.48 18.93
C PHE A 426 13.56 19.68 18.03
N ILE A 427 14.47 19.99 17.10
CA ILE A 427 14.31 21.04 16.11
C ILE A 427 13.96 20.40 14.76
N ILE A 428 12.93 20.93 14.10
CA ILE A 428 12.60 20.62 12.71
C ILE A 428 13.22 21.69 11.83
N GLN A 429 14.07 21.27 10.89
CA GLN A 429 14.64 22.16 9.89
C GLN A 429 13.55 22.70 8.95
N GLY A 430 13.63 24.00 8.65
CA GLY A 430 12.69 24.67 7.75
C GLY A 430 12.87 24.21 6.31
N SER A 431 11.77 23.98 5.59
CA SER A 431 11.77 23.66 4.16
C SER A 431 11.21 24.82 3.35
N THR A 432 11.87 25.22 2.25
CA THR A 432 11.35 26.32 1.42
C THR A 432 10.05 25.99 0.67
N SER A 433 9.62 24.71 0.66
CA SER A 433 8.28 24.26 0.23
C SER A 433 7.29 24.05 1.39
N GLY A 434 7.72 24.25 2.63
CA GLY A 434 6.92 24.11 3.84
C GLY A 434 5.82 25.17 3.97
N ARG A 435 4.86 24.87 4.87
CA ARG A 435 3.76 25.80 5.22
C ARG A 435 4.23 26.79 6.29
N ASP A 436 3.43 27.80 6.60
CA ASP A 436 3.75 28.80 7.64
C ASP A 436 3.86 28.20 9.05
N ARG A 437 3.34 26.98 9.27
CA ARG A 437 3.39 26.27 10.57
C ARG A 437 3.61 24.78 10.37
N VAL A 438 4.28 24.15 11.32
CA VAL A 438 4.41 22.68 11.39
C VAL A 438 3.03 22.06 11.54
N LEU A 439 2.73 21.03 10.74
CA LEU A 439 1.51 20.24 10.87
C LEU A 439 1.83 18.86 11.43
N ILE A 440 1.07 18.43 12.43
CA ILE A 440 1.18 17.07 12.97
C ILE A 440 0.19 16.16 12.22
N GLY A 441 0.69 15.23 11.42
CA GLY A 441 -0.07 14.06 10.99
C GLY A 441 -0.18 13.06 12.14
N ALA A 442 -1.25 12.27 12.16
CA ALA A 442 -1.43 11.17 13.12
C ALA A 442 -1.99 9.97 12.35
N HIS A 443 -1.24 8.88 12.33
CA HIS A 443 -1.49 7.71 11.50
C HIS A 443 -1.57 6.47 12.39
N GLN A 444 -2.74 5.87 12.48
CA GLN A 444 -3.00 4.69 13.31
C GLN A 444 -2.86 3.41 12.49
N LEU A 445 -2.09 2.46 13.03
CA LEU A 445 -1.69 1.22 12.38
C LEU A 445 -1.90 0.04 13.36
N LYS A 446 -1.57 -1.18 12.93
CA LYS A 446 -1.69 -2.36 13.79
C LYS A 446 -0.70 -2.28 14.96
N GLY A 447 -1.21 -2.15 16.18
CA GLY A 447 -0.39 -2.08 17.40
C GLY A 447 0.34 -0.77 17.66
N ILE A 448 0.27 0.25 16.79
CA ILE A 448 1.00 1.52 16.98
C ILE A 448 0.21 2.75 16.46
N LEU A 449 0.56 3.93 17.01
CA LEU A 449 0.23 5.26 16.48
C LEU A 449 1.53 5.97 16.09
N VAL A 450 1.57 6.55 14.89
CA VAL A 450 2.69 7.38 14.42
C VAL A 450 2.26 8.83 14.29
N LEU A 451 2.93 9.73 15.01
CA LEU A 451 2.79 11.18 14.83
C LEU A 451 3.87 11.67 13.87
N THR A 452 3.50 12.35 12.79
CA THR A 452 4.42 12.83 11.76
C THR A 452 4.47 14.36 11.77
N CYS A 453 5.60 14.95 12.12
CA CYS A 453 5.74 16.41 12.16
C CYS A 453 6.17 16.93 10.78
N ILE A 454 5.21 17.38 9.98
CA ILE A 454 5.43 17.93 8.64
C ILE A 454 6.10 19.31 8.76
N PRO A 455 7.29 19.54 8.19
CA PRO A 455 8.03 20.79 8.33
C PRO A 455 7.29 22.06 7.90
N SER A 456 7.59 23.16 8.59
CA SER A 456 7.19 24.50 8.18
C SER A 456 8.26 25.13 7.28
N ARG A 457 8.06 26.37 6.83
CA ARG A 457 9.07 27.18 6.14
C ARG A 457 10.16 27.74 7.06
N TYR A 458 9.98 27.62 8.38
CA TYR A 458 10.86 28.12 9.42
C TYR A 458 11.49 26.96 10.20
N GLU A 459 12.71 27.16 10.68
CA GLU A 459 13.25 26.29 11.73
C GLU A 459 12.32 26.35 12.95
N THR A 460 11.84 25.19 13.40
CA THR A 460 10.77 25.10 14.39
C THR A 460 11.18 24.18 15.53
N SER A 461 11.24 24.69 16.76
CA SER A 461 11.43 23.85 17.95
C SER A 461 10.12 23.13 18.30
N ILE A 462 10.23 21.88 18.73
CA ILE A 462 9.12 20.99 19.08
C ILE A 462 9.34 20.43 20.48
N MET A 463 8.37 20.63 21.36
CA MET A 463 8.31 20.00 22.68
C MET A 463 7.05 19.13 22.79
N CYS A 464 7.25 17.84 23.03
CA CYS A 464 6.19 16.85 23.16
C CYS A 464 6.08 16.34 24.61
N GLU A 465 4.87 16.44 25.15
CA GLU A 465 4.51 16.03 26.50
C GLU A 465 3.25 15.15 26.47
N CYS A 466 3.21 14.09 27.29
CA CYS A 466 2.03 13.25 27.46
C CYS A 466 1.48 13.46 28.87
N HIS A 467 0.17 13.69 28.96
CA HIS A 467 -0.58 13.86 30.20
C HIS A 467 -1.75 12.88 30.16
N GLY A 468 -1.60 11.75 30.85
CA GLY A 468 -2.60 10.68 30.90
C GLY A 468 -2.93 10.09 29.52
N THR A 469 -4.12 10.42 29.01
CA THR A 469 -4.64 10.00 27.69
C THR A 469 -4.52 11.10 26.63
N GLN A 470 -3.74 12.16 26.85
CA GLN A 470 -3.53 13.24 25.89
C GLN A 470 -2.06 13.56 25.67
N ILE A 471 -1.65 13.57 24.40
CA ILE A 471 -0.39 14.16 23.97
C ILE A 471 -0.62 15.63 23.67
N THR A 472 0.23 16.49 24.20
CA THR A 472 0.42 17.84 23.69
C THR A 472 1.72 17.90 22.88
N VAL A 473 1.63 18.47 21.68
CA VAL A 473 2.77 18.94 20.90
C VAL A 473 2.73 20.47 20.91
N ASN A 474 3.71 21.08 21.57
CA ASN A 474 3.95 22.52 21.53
C ASN A 474 5.05 22.80 20.49
N SER A 475 4.85 23.79 19.62
CA SER A 475 5.83 24.21 18.62
C SER A 475 6.06 25.72 18.66
N ALA A 476 7.30 26.14 18.42
CA ALA A 476 7.68 27.55 18.36
C ALA A 476 8.71 27.80 17.24
N HIS A 477 8.51 28.85 16.45
CA HIS A 477 9.44 29.31 15.41
C HIS A 477 9.48 30.84 15.38
N LYS A 478 10.49 31.41 14.72
CA LYS A 478 10.62 32.85 14.52
C LYS A 478 10.43 33.21 13.06
N GLU A 479 9.59 34.22 12.80
CA GLU A 479 9.37 34.76 11.46
C GLU A 479 9.53 36.28 11.47
N LYS A 480 9.83 36.88 10.31
CA LYS A 480 9.86 38.33 10.15
C LYS A 480 8.50 38.84 9.69
N ARG A 481 7.99 39.88 10.36
CA ARG A 481 6.83 40.67 9.94
C ARG A 481 7.18 42.15 10.03
N ASP A 482 6.93 42.89 8.97
CA ASP A 482 7.10 44.36 8.92
C ASP A 482 8.49 44.88 9.37
N GLY A 483 9.52 44.03 9.24
CA GLY A 483 10.90 44.27 9.66
C GLY A 483 11.28 43.65 11.01
N GLU A 484 10.33 43.51 11.93
CA GLU A 484 10.53 42.92 13.25
C GLU A 484 10.54 41.38 13.22
N THR A 485 11.10 40.75 14.26
CA THR A 485 11.16 39.28 14.40
C THR A 485 10.21 38.82 15.50
N VAL A 486 9.17 38.08 15.11
CA VAL A 486 8.08 37.63 15.99
C VAL A 486 8.20 36.12 16.24
N GLU A 487 8.01 35.69 17.50
CA GLU A 487 8.06 34.28 17.88
C GLU A 487 6.65 33.66 17.96
N ILE A 488 6.34 32.79 16.99
CA ILE A 488 5.02 32.21 16.80
C ILE A 488 4.94 30.85 17.47
N HIS A 489 4.14 30.81 18.54
CA HIS A 489 3.82 29.60 19.28
C HIS A 489 2.57 28.93 18.72
N THR A 490 2.50 27.60 18.73
CA THR A 490 1.31 26.81 18.39
C THR A 490 1.25 25.56 19.26
N LYS A 491 0.07 25.28 19.84
CA LYS A 491 -0.19 24.09 20.66
C LYS A 491 -1.18 23.18 19.95
N ARG A 492 -0.90 21.88 19.89
CA ARG A 492 -1.83 20.86 19.39
C ARG A 492 -1.98 19.72 20.38
N VAL A 493 -3.23 19.40 20.71
CA VAL A 493 -3.58 18.28 21.58
C VAL A 493 -4.07 17.11 20.73
N ILE A 494 -3.63 15.90 21.06
CA ILE A 494 -3.96 14.65 20.38
C ILE A 494 -4.40 13.65 21.47
N PRO A 495 -5.68 13.25 21.52
CA PRO A 495 -6.16 12.28 22.48
C PRO A 495 -5.73 10.85 22.09
N LEU A 496 -5.60 9.99 23.10
CA LEU A 496 -5.25 8.59 22.99
C LEU A 496 -6.39 7.72 23.53
N PRO A 497 -6.57 6.48 23.02
CA PRO A 497 -7.56 5.54 23.55
C PRO A 497 -7.14 4.84 24.86
N PHE A 498 -5.91 5.05 25.34
CA PHE A 498 -5.34 4.41 26.53
C PHE A 498 -4.48 5.39 27.34
N LEU A 499 -4.24 5.04 28.60
CA LEU A 499 -3.27 5.73 29.47
C LEU A 499 -1.85 5.36 29.02
N ALA A 500 -1.08 6.33 28.53
CA ALA A 500 0.21 6.05 27.91
C ALA A 500 1.40 6.23 28.89
N THR A 501 2.41 5.36 28.77
CA THR A 501 3.59 5.31 29.63
C THR A 501 4.88 5.65 28.87
N PRO A 502 5.94 6.21 29.51
CA PRO A 502 7.10 6.74 28.80
C PRO A 502 7.82 5.75 27.87
N ASN A 503 7.86 4.47 28.23
CA ASN A 503 8.47 3.39 27.46
C ASN A 503 7.73 3.04 26.15
N GLN A 504 6.53 3.57 25.92
CA GLN A 504 5.80 3.40 24.65
C GLN A 504 6.25 4.38 23.56
N PHE A 505 7.00 5.43 23.91
CA PHE A 505 7.33 6.53 23.01
C PHE A 505 8.75 6.37 22.44
N GLN A 506 8.87 6.47 21.11
CA GLN A 506 10.14 6.43 20.41
C GLN A 506 10.16 7.51 19.31
N ILE A 507 11.16 8.40 19.36
CA ILE A 507 11.44 9.29 18.23
C ILE A 507 12.12 8.45 17.13
N ILE A 508 11.62 8.53 15.90
CA ILE A 508 12.16 7.83 14.73
C ILE A 508 12.51 8.84 13.63
N GLN A 509 13.22 8.40 12.60
CA GLN A 509 13.72 9.27 11.54
C GLN A 509 12.59 10.04 10.81
N GLY A 510 12.93 11.22 10.27
CA GLY A 510 11.99 12.07 9.53
C GLY A 510 10.98 12.83 10.41
N TYR A 511 11.38 13.26 11.61
CA TYR A 511 10.55 14.01 12.57
C TYR A 511 9.26 13.28 12.99
N ARG A 512 9.33 11.95 13.09
CA ARG A 512 8.21 11.09 13.48
C ARG A 512 8.36 10.59 14.91
N ILE A 513 7.23 10.31 15.54
CA ILE A 513 7.15 9.74 16.88
C ILE A 513 6.27 8.50 16.82
N LYS A 514 6.86 7.34 17.07
CA LYS A 514 6.16 6.06 17.23
C LYS A 514 5.67 5.94 18.66
N ILE A 515 4.43 5.51 18.83
CA ILE A 515 3.77 5.28 20.11
C ILE A 515 3.21 3.86 20.05
N SER A 516 3.83 2.93 20.78
CA SER A 516 3.39 1.54 20.85
C SER A 516 2.12 1.42 21.68
N TYR A 517 1.09 0.76 21.16
CA TYR A 517 -0.08 0.40 21.96
C TYR A 517 0.29 -0.62 23.03
N PRO A 518 -0.44 -0.64 24.16
CA PRO A 518 -0.28 -1.73 25.11
C PRO A 518 -0.65 -3.06 24.46
N ALA A 519 -0.18 -4.15 25.07
CA ALA A 519 -0.67 -5.48 24.74
C ALA A 519 -2.21 -5.51 24.86
N PRO A 520 -2.93 -6.20 23.96
CA PRO A 520 -4.38 -6.32 24.07
C PRO A 520 -4.79 -6.81 25.47
N PRO A 521 -5.79 -6.20 26.12
CA PRO A 521 -6.24 -6.67 27.42
C PRO A 521 -6.78 -8.11 27.29
N PRO A 522 -6.66 -8.97 28.31
CA PRO A 522 -7.07 -10.36 28.23
C PRO A 522 -8.57 -10.49 27.85
N PRO A 523 -8.98 -11.58 27.18
CA PRO A 523 -10.36 -11.78 26.77
C PRO A 523 -11.28 -11.79 28.01
N SER A 524 -12.24 -10.85 28.03
CA SER A 524 -13.13 -10.67 29.17
C SER A 524 -14.16 -11.79 29.26
N LYS A 525 -14.39 -12.30 30.46
CA LYS A 525 -15.48 -13.25 30.77
C LYS A 525 -16.83 -12.56 31.00
N THR A 526 -16.91 -11.23 30.91
CA THR A 526 -18.16 -10.48 31.02
C THR A 526 -19.10 -10.79 29.87
N ALA A 527 -20.41 -10.90 30.15
CA ALA A 527 -21.44 -11.01 29.12
C ALA A 527 -21.37 -9.83 28.12
N PRO A 528 -21.67 -10.06 26.82
CA PRO A 528 -21.57 -9.00 25.81
C PRO A 528 -22.64 -7.93 25.99
N VAL A 529 -22.23 -6.66 25.90
CA VAL A 529 -23.14 -5.51 25.96
C VAL A 529 -23.61 -5.16 24.55
N ALA A 530 -24.92 -5.10 24.34
CA ALA A 530 -25.49 -4.65 23.07
C ALA A 530 -25.33 -3.13 22.91
N ILE A 531 -24.83 -2.70 21.75
CA ILE A 531 -24.70 -1.29 21.38
C ILE A 531 -25.85 -0.96 20.40
N PRO A 532 -26.66 0.08 20.67
CA PRO A 532 -27.75 0.46 19.76
C PRO A 532 -27.21 1.01 18.44
N ILE A 533 -27.89 0.66 17.34
CA ILE A 533 -27.62 1.21 16.01
C ILE A 533 -28.72 2.22 15.70
N ILE A 534 -28.33 3.47 15.48
CA ILE A 534 -29.22 4.60 15.15
C ILE A 534 -29.36 4.69 13.62
N GLY A 535 -30.58 4.89 13.11
CA GLY A 535 -30.88 5.11 11.69
C GLY A 535 -31.06 6.58 11.32
#